data_AF-E7GJZ9-F1
#
_entry.id   AF-E7GJZ9-F1
#
_cell.length_a   1.000
_cell.length_b   1.000
_cell.length_c   1.000
_cell.angle_alpha   90.00
_cell.angle_beta   90.00
_cell.angle_gamma   90.00
#
_symmetry.space_group_name_H-M   'P 1'
#
loop_
_entity.id
_entity.type
_entity.pdbx_description
1 polymer ?
#
loop_
_entity_poly.entity_id
_entity_poly.type
_entity_poly.pdbx_seq_one_letter_code
_entity_poly.pdbx_strand_id
1 'polypeptide(L)'
;MKLDSYCPGCGGGEGNQSCKIAKCSIRHGEIEYCNQCQEFPCDKYGRADEYDIFITHRNWKQDFEKMKQIGVEAYNSEQIQKLEILKCLLKDYNDGRRKSFFCLAVNLLDLEDLKTVMEHLAEEKKLESLTLKEKSAYVVKQFQSIAEQRGVVLKWNRKPSKPKK
;
A
#
# COMPACT_ATOMS: atom_id res chain seq x y z
N MET A 1 5.24 9.85 0.08
CA MET A 1 5.91 10.08 1.38
C MET A 1 5.54 11.49 1.82
N LYS A 2 5.22 11.72 3.11
CA LYS A 2 5.01 13.08 3.62
C LYS A 2 6.41 13.68 3.84
N LEU A 3 6.94 14.33 2.82
CA LEU A 3 8.38 14.58 2.66
C LEU A 3 8.98 15.64 3.58
N ASP A 4 8.20 16.33 4.42
CA ASP A 4 8.80 17.21 5.44
C ASP A 4 8.19 17.03 6.82
N SER A 5 8.76 16.05 7.53
CA SER A 5 9.10 16.22 8.95
C SER A 5 10.33 15.41 9.36
N TYR A 6 10.69 14.32 8.65
CA TYR A 6 11.87 13.47 8.99
C TYR A 6 12.62 12.84 7.79
N CYS A 7 12.10 12.84 6.56
CA CYS A 7 12.78 12.22 5.42
C CYS A 7 12.81 13.20 4.24
N PRO A 8 13.98 13.78 3.90
CA PRO A 8 14.08 14.83 2.89
C PRO A 8 14.02 14.30 1.44
N GLY A 9 13.51 13.08 1.24
CA GLY A 9 13.38 12.45 -0.07
C GLY A 9 14.68 11.91 -0.66
N CYS A 10 14.56 11.20 -1.78
CA CYS A 10 15.72 10.61 -2.46
C CYS A 10 16.53 11.65 -3.26
N GLY A 11 15.95 12.83 -3.55
CA GLY A 11 16.58 13.95 -4.27
C GLY A 11 17.86 14.49 -3.62
N GLY A 12 18.04 14.25 -2.31
CA GLY A 12 19.14 14.82 -1.54
C GLY A 12 18.68 16.05 -0.77
N GLY A 13 18.65 15.94 0.56
CA GLY A 13 18.45 17.08 1.46
C GLY A 13 19.13 16.80 2.80
N GLU A 14 19.20 17.81 3.67
CA GLU A 14 19.86 17.68 4.97
C GLU A 14 19.27 16.53 5.79
N GLY A 15 20.14 15.70 6.37
CA GLY A 15 19.71 14.53 7.17
C GLY A 15 19.55 13.22 6.39
N ASN A 16 19.79 13.20 5.07
CA ASN A 16 19.81 11.94 4.32
C ASN A 16 20.97 11.03 4.76
N GLN A 17 20.62 9.88 5.32
CA GLN A 17 21.57 8.77 5.51
C GLN A 17 22.14 8.34 4.15
N SER A 18 23.35 7.74 4.15
CA SER A 18 24.04 7.31 2.92
C SER A 18 23.29 6.18 2.18
N CYS A 19 22.22 6.54 1.48
CA CYS A 19 21.34 5.62 0.78
C CYS A 19 21.79 5.45 -0.68
N LYS A 20 21.89 4.20 -1.15
CA LYS A 20 22.21 3.89 -2.55
C LYS A 20 21.19 4.46 -3.53
N ILE A 21 19.92 4.55 -3.12
CA ILE A 21 18.84 5.16 -3.92
C ILE A 21 18.98 6.68 -3.96
N ALA A 22 19.32 7.33 -2.83
CA ALA A 22 19.59 8.78 -2.84
C ALA A 22 20.79 9.14 -3.74
N LYS A 23 21.90 8.39 -3.62
CA LYS A 23 23.05 8.52 -4.54
C LYS A 23 22.71 8.21 -6.00
N CYS A 24 21.67 7.41 -6.25
CA CYS A 24 21.18 7.17 -7.60
C CYS A 24 20.44 8.41 -8.10
N SER A 25 19.48 8.93 -7.34
CA SER A 25 18.74 10.14 -7.70
C SER A 25 19.67 11.32 -8.02
N ILE A 26 20.62 11.63 -7.15
CA ILE A 26 21.58 12.73 -7.34
C ILE A 26 22.34 12.58 -8.67
N ARG A 27 22.78 11.37 -9.01
CA ARG A 27 23.47 11.08 -10.28
C ARG A 27 22.58 11.24 -11.52
N HIS A 28 21.27 11.14 -11.34
CA HIS A 28 20.27 11.28 -12.40
C HIS A 28 19.55 12.64 -12.31
N GLY A 29 20.21 13.67 -11.75
CA GLY A 29 19.68 15.03 -11.70
C GLY A 29 18.74 15.31 -10.54
N GLU A 30 19.01 14.74 -9.37
CA GLU A 30 18.30 15.01 -8.11
C GLU A 30 16.79 14.71 -8.16
N ILE A 31 16.40 13.74 -9.00
CA ILE A 31 15.01 13.29 -9.12
C ILE A 31 14.43 12.80 -7.79
N GLU A 32 13.23 13.24 -7.45
CA GLU A 32 12.58 12.87 -6.18
C GLU A 32 12.02 11.44 -6.21
N TYR A 33 11.58 10.99 -7.40
CA TYR A 33 10.93 9.71 -7.61
C TYR A 33 11.59 8.93 -8.73
N CYS A 34 11.73 7.61 -8.56
CA CYS A 34 12.41 6.78 -9.55
C CYS A 34 11.69 6.76 -10.91
N ASN A 35 10.37 6.95 -10.95
CA ASN A 35 9.60 7.06 -12.21
C ASN A 35 9.85 8.34 -13.01
N GLN A 36 10.61 9.29 -12.46
CA GLN A 36 11.12 10.46 -13.19
C GLN A 36 12.41 10.13 -13.95
N CYS A 37 13.07 9.01 -13.65
CA CYS A 37 14.24 8.55 -14.38
C CYS A 37 13.82 7.96 -15.74
N GLN A 38 14.54 8.30 -16.82
CA GLN A 38 14.31 7.71 -18.14
C GLN A 38 14.62 6.21 -18.20
N GLU A 39 15.49 5.72 -17.31
CA GLU A 39 15.81 4.29 -17.21
C GLU A 39 14.76 3.48 -16.43
N PHE A 40 13.74 4.14 -15.87
CA PHE A 40 12.74 3.45 -15.07
C PHE A 40 11.70 2.72 -15.94
N PRO A 41 11.34 1.46 -15.62
CA PRO A 41 11.88 0.62 -14.54
C PRO A 41 13.26 0.02 -14.88
N CYS A 42 14.23 0.14 -13.97
CA CYS A 42 15.61 -0.34 -14.19
C CYS A 42 15.97 -1.60 -13.38
N ASP A 43 17.10 -2.23 -13.73
CA ASP A 43 17.60 -3.47 -13.12
C ASP A 43 17.88 -3.38 -11.62
N LYS A 44 17.97 -2.17 -11.05
CA LYS A 44 18.16 -1.97 -9.59
C LYS A 44 16.99 -2.53 -8.79
N TYR A 45 15.81 -2.65 -9.39
CA TYR A 45 14.65 -3.31 -8.78
C TYR A 45 14.67 -4.83 -8.94
N GLY A 46 15.47 -5.37 -9.86
CA GLY A 46 15.73 -6.81 -10.02
C GLY A 46 14.46 -7.66 -9.95
N ARG A 47 14.41 -8.55 -8.95
CA ARG A 47 13.28 -9.46 -8.66
C ARG A 47 12.28 -8.89 -7.64
N ALA A 48 12.12 -7.56 -7.59
CA ALA A 48 11.20 -6.91 -6.65
C ALA A 48 9.80 -7.53 -6.70
N ASP A 49 9.32 -7.88 -7.89
CA ASP A 49 7.98 -8.45 -8.09
C ASP A 49 7.83 -9.90 -7.56
N GLU A 50 8.94 -10.57 -7.21
CA GLU A 50 8.90 -12.00 -6.89
C GLU A 50 8.36 -12.28 -5.49
N TYR A 51 8.73 -11.46 -4.50
CA TYR A 51 8.29 -11.62 -3.12
C TYR A 51 8.12 -10.28 -2.40
N ASP A 52 7.13 -10.23 -1.52
CA ASP A 52 6.92 -9.13 -0.60
C ASP A 52 7.94 -9.22 0.55
N ILE A 53 8.63 -8.12 0.84
CA ILE A 53 9.68 -8.04 1.88
C ILE A 53 9.20 -7.37 3.18
N PHE A 54 8.37 -6.31 3.06
CA PHE A 54 7.82 -5.56 4.19
C PHE A 54 6.47 -4.91 3.81
N ILE A 55 6.42 -4.34 2.61
CA ILE A 55 5.21 -4.00 1.88
C ILE A 55 5.07 -4.95 0.70
N THR A 56 3.90 -4.96 0.06
CA THR A 56 3.74 -5.73 -1.17
C THR A 56 4.33 -5.00 -2.37
N HIS A 57 4.95 -5.76 -3.27
CA HIS A 57 5.54 -5.26 -4.51
C HIS A 57 4.65 -5.56 -5.73
N ARG A 58 3.36 -5.83 -5.53
CA ARG A 58 2.48 -6.13 -6.67
C ARG A 58 2.09 -4.89 -7.46
N ASN A 59 1.92 -3.76 -6.77
CA ASN A 59 1.39 -2.56 -7.41
C ASN A 59 2.44 -1.48 -7.67
N TRP A 60 3.68 -1.57 -7.17
CA TRP A 60 4.61 -0.43 -7.21
C TRP A 60 4.83 0.17 -8.61
N LYS A 61 4.91 -0.65 -9.68
CA LYS A 61 5.01 -0.15 -11.06
C LYS A 61 3.75 0.62 -11.47
N GLN A 62 2.59 0.06 -11.17
CA GLN A 62 1.29 0.66 -11.45
C GLN A 62 1.08 1.93 -10.61
N ASP A 63 1.49 1.93 -9.35
CA ASP A 63 1.45 3.09 -8.46
C ASP A 63 2.33 4.22 -8.97
N PHE A 64 3.54 3.90 -9.44
CA PHE A 64 4.44 4.88 -10.05
C PHE A 64 3.89 5.43 -11.36
N GLU A 65 3.25 4.59 -12.18
CA GLU A 65 2.61 5.04 -13.41
C GLU A 65 1.37 5.89 -13.12
N LYS A 66 0.53 5.49 -12.17
CA LYS A 66 -0.62 6.27 -11.69
C LYS A 66 -0.17 7.64 -11.20
N MET A 67 0.84 7.69 -10.34
CA MET A 67 1.41 8.94 -9.83
C MET A 67 1.93 9.83 -10.96
N LYS A 68 2.52 9.26 -12.01
CA LYS A 68 2.96 10.00 -13.20
C LYS A 68 1.77 10.57 -13.98
N GLN A 69 0.67 9.82 -14.08
CA GLN A 69 -0.53 10.22 -14.82
C GLN A 69 -1.37 11.28 -14.12
N ILE A 70 -1.59 11.13 -12.81
CA ILE A 70 -2.48 12.02 -12.04
C ILE A 70 -1.74 13.12 -11.27
N GLY A 71 -0.40 13.06 -11.23
CA GLY A 71 0.43 13.97 -10.45
C GLY A 71 0.62 13.55 -8.99
N VAL A 72 1.67 14.09 -8.38
CA VAL A 72 2.11 13.73 -7.01
C VAL A 72 1.09 14.15 -5.96
N GLU A 73 0.48 15.32 -6.12
CA GLU A 73 -0.49 15.90 -5.19
C GLU A 73 -1.76 15.06 -5.13
N ALA A 74 -2.32 14.72 -6.30
CA ALA A 74 -3.52 13.89 -6.40
C ALA A 74 -3.26 12.48 -5.86
N TYR A 75 -2.13 11.87 -6.24
CA TYR A 75 -1.73 10.56 -5.72
C TYR A 75 -1.58 10.58 -4.19
N ASN A 76 -0.91 11.59 -3.63
CA ASN A 76 -0.77 11.73 -2.18
C ASN A 76 -2.12 11.94 -1.48
N SER A 77 -3.05 12.69 -2.09
CA SER A 77 -4.42 12.85 -1.57
C SER A 77 -5.15 11.50 -1.51
N GLU A 78 -5.01 10.64 -2.53
CA GLU A 78 -5.54 9.28 -2.47
C GLU A 78 -4.90 8.46 -1.34
N GLN A 79 -3.58 8.53 -1.17
CA GLN A 79 -2.89 7.80 -0.11
C GLN A 79 -3.35 8.24 1.29
N ILE A 80 -3.64 9.53 1.48
CA ILE A 80 -4.20 10.04 2.74
C ILE A 80 -5.61 9.47 2.97
N GLN A 81 -6.46 9.44 1.95
CA GLN A 81 -7.80 8.84 2.08
C GLN A 81 -7.72 7.34 2.38
N LYS A 82 -6.84 6.59 1.70
CA LYS A 82 -6.55 5.19 2.01
C LYS A 82 -6.07 5.00 3.45
N LEU A 83 -5.24 5.91 3.96
CA LEU A 83 -4.77 5.88 5.35
C LEU A 83 -5.92 6.09 6.36
N GLU A 84 -6.85 7.01 6.10
CA GLU A 84 -8.00 7.22 6.99
C GLU A 84 -8.94 5.99 7.00
N ILE A 85 -9.16 5.37 5.85
CA ILE A 85 -9.89 4.09 5.77
C ILE A 85 -9.17 3.01 6.59
N LEU A 86 -7.85 2.88 6.44
CA LEU A 86 -7.07 1.91 7.23
C LEU A 86 -7.19 2.17 8.74
N LYS A 87 -7.13 3.44 9.17
CA LYS A 87 -7.29 3.79 10.59
C LYS A 87 -8.65 3.36 11.13
N CYS A 88 -9.73 3.60 10.39
CA CYS A 88 -11.07 3.13 10.75
C CYS A 88 -11.11 1.60 10.84
N LEU A 89 -10.60 0.89 9.82
CA LEU A 89 -10.53 -0.58 9.81
C LEU A 89 -9.79 -1.14 11.02
N LEU A 90 -8.66 -0.53 11.38
CA LEU A 90 -7.85 -0.96 12.51
C LEU A 90 -8.46 -0.64 13.87
N LYS A 91 -9.24 0.44 13.96
CA LYS A 91 -9.90 0.85 15.20
C LYS A 91 -11.17 0.04 15.46
N ASP A 92 -12.01 -0.10 14.45
CA ASP A 92 -13.40 -0.54 14.64
C ASP A 92 -13.61 -2.01 14.26
N TYR A 93 -12.70 -2.59 13.47
CA TYR A 93 -12.89 -3.94 12.88
C TYR A 93 -11.71 -4.89 13.08
N ASN A 94 -10.63 -4.48 13.75
CA ASN A 94 -9.50 -5.36 14.03
C ASN A 94 -9.69 -6.10 15.35
N ASP A 95 -9.91 -7.40 15.27
CA ASP A 95 -10.02 -8.33 16.41
C ASP A 95 -8.67 -8.69 17.06
N GLY A 96 -7.60 -7.97 16.72
CA GLY A 96 -6.22 -8.23 17.13
C GLY A 96 -5.46 -9.18 16.20
N ARG A 97 -6.10 -9.77 15.18
CA ARG A 97 -5.49 -10.76 14.27
C ARG A 97 -5.56 -10.34 12.80
N ARG A 98 -6.28 -9.27 12.45
CA ARG A 98 -6.54 -8.85 11.05
C ARG A 98 -5.75 -7.65 10.58
N LYS A 99 -4.88 -7.06 11.41
CA LYS A 99 -4.03 -5.92 11.01
C LYS A 99 -3.34 -6.12 9.66
N SER A 100 -2.60 -7.22 9.47
CA SER A 100 -1.90 -7.48 8.22
C SER A 100 -2.83 -7.65 7.02
N PHE A 101 -4.03 -8.20 7.23
CA PHE A 101 -5.03 -8.32 6.17
C PHE A 101 -5.53 -6.95 5.74
N PHE A 102 -5.92 -6.08 6.68
CA PHE A 102 -6.40 -4.73 6.34
C PHE A 102 -5.31 -3.87 5.71
N CYS A 103 -4.07 -3.94 6.19
CA CYS A 103 -2.95 -3.27 5.54
C CYS A 103 -2.78 -3.74 4.09
N LEU A 104 -2.93 -5.04 3.84
CA LEU A 104 -2.80 -5.60 2.49
C LEU A 104 -3.96 -5.20 1.59
N ALA A 105 -5.20 -5.26 2.08
CA ALA A 105 -6.39 -4.88 1.34
C ALA A 105 -6.34 -3.41 0.91
N VAL A 106 -6.03 -2.51 1.84
CA VAL A 106 -5.92 -1.07 1.57
C VAL A 106 -4.79 -0.76 0.59
N ASN A 107 -3.68 -1.50 0.65
CA ASN A 107 -2.57 -1.27 -0.26
C ASN A 107 -2.88 -1.75 -1.70
N LEU A 108 -3.58 -2.88 -1.85
CA LEU A 108 -3.79 -3.51 -3.15
C LEU A 108 -5.05 -3.05 -3.90
N LEU A 109 -6.10 -2.66 -3.17
CA LEU A 109 -7.36 -2.22 -3.77
C LEU A 109 -7.33 -0.73 -4.08
N ASP A 110 -8.02 -0.32 -5.13
CA ASP A 110 -8.19 1.09 -5.49
C ASP A 110 -9.08 1.83 -4.49
N LEU A 111 -8.94 3.15 -4.44
CA LEU A 111 -9.62 3.98 -3.44
C LEU A 111 -11.15 3.87 -3.56
N GLU A 112 -11.65 3.78 -4.78
CA GLU A 112 -13.06 3.65 -5.12
C GLU A 112 -13.63 2.34 -4.56
N ASP A 113 -12.93 1.22 -4.75
CA ASP A 113 -13.34 -0.07 -4.19
C ASP A 113 -13.35 -0.05 -2.67
N LEU A 114 -12.34 0.58 -2.05
CA LEU A 114 -12.31 0.76 -0.60
C LEU A 114 -13.50 1.58 -0.11
N LYS A 115 -13.84 2.69 -0.79
CA LYS A 115 -14.99 3.54 -0.47
C LYS A 115 -16.30 2.77 -0.58
N THR A 116 -16.50 2.02 -1.67
CA THR A 116 -17.69 1.18 -1.87
C THR A 116 -17.87 0.18 -0.72
N VAL A 117 -16.80 -0.48 -0.29
CA VAL A 117 -16.88 -1.37 0.88
C VAL A 117 -17.24 -0.59 2.14
N MET A 118 -16.58 0.54 2.40
CA MET A 118 -16.85 1.35 3.61
C MET A 118 -18.28 1.91 3.66
N GLU A 119 -18.83 2.34 2.52
CA GLU A 119 -20.22 2.78 2.38
C GLU A 119 -21.19 1.64 2.71
N HIS A 120 -20.98 0.45 2.12
CA HIS A 120 -21.77 -0.74 2.44
C HIS A 120 -21.71 -1.11 3.93
N LEU A 121 -20.54 -0.98 4.57
CA LEU A 121 -20.40 -1.22 6.01
C LEU A 121 -21.13 -0.19 6.87
N ALA A 122 -21.20 1.07 6.42
CA ALA A 122 -21.91 2.13 7.15
C ALA A 122 -23.44 1.91 7.16
N GLU A 123 -23.99 1.28 6.13
CA GLU A 123 -25.43 1.00 6.00
C GLU A 123 -25.84 -0.33 6.65
N GLU A 124 -24.89 -1.21 6.96
CA GLU A 124 -25.15 -2.55 7.50
C GLU A 124 -25.48 -2.51 9.00
N LYS A 125 -26.76 -2.30 9.31
CA LYS A 125 -27.29 -2.30 10.68
C LYS A 125 -26.99 -3.57 11.47
N LYS A 126 -26.81 -4.72 10.80
CA LYS A 126 -26.47 -5.97 11.50
C LYS A 126 -25.13 -5.86 12.23
N LEU A 127 -24.21 -4.99 11.79
CA LEU A 127 -22.94 -4.82 12.49
C LEU A 127 -23.14 -4.35 13.92
N GLU A 128 -24.14 -3.51 14.22
CA GLU A 128 -24.33 -2.93 15.56
C GLU A 128 -24.48 -3.98 16.67
N SER A 129 -25.12 -5.12 16.37
CA SER A 129 -25.36 -6.21 17.33
C SER A 129 -24.24 -7.26 17.38
N LEU A 130 -23.26 -7.19 16.48
CA LEU A 130 -22.20 -8.19 16.38
C LEU A 130 -21.03 -7.91 17.33
N THR A 131 -20.42 -8.98 17.82
CA THR A 131 -19.13 -8.89 18.52
C THR A 131 -18.03 -8.40 17.58
N LEU A 132 -16.95 -7.84 18.13
CA LEU A 132 -15.80 -7.38 17.33
C LEU A 132 -15.25 -8.48 16.41
N LYS A 133 -15.24 -9.73 16.87
CA LYS A 133 -14.77 -10.88 16.09
C LYS A 133 -15.67 -11.17 14.89
N GLU A 134 -16.99 -11.09 15.07
CA GLU A 134 -17.97 -11.30 14.00
C GLU A 134 -17.97 -10.14 13.01
N LYS A 135 -17.90 -8.89 13.48
CA LYS A 135 -17.68 -7.71 12.65
C LYS A 135 -16.43 -7.87 11.79
N SER A 136 -15.31 -8.23 12.42
CA SER A 136 -14.04 -8.44 11.73
C SER A 136 -14.15 -9.50 10.63
N ALA A 137 -14.77 -10.65 10.93
CA ALA A 137 -14.98 -11.70 9.95
C ALA A 137 -15.90 -11.27 8.80
N TYR A 138 -16.94 -10.49 9.09
CA TYR A 138 -17.83 -9.94 8.05
C TYR A 138 -17.08 -8.98 7.13
N VAL A 139 -16.35 -8.00 7.68
CA VAL A 139 -15.58 -7.03 6.89
C VAL A 139 -14.52 -7.71 6.04
N VAL A 140 -13.82 -8.73 6.58
CA VAL A 140 -12.86 -9.54 5.81
C VAL A 140 -13.53 -10.17 4.58
N LYS A 141 -14.75 -10.70 4.72
CA LYS A 141 -15.50 -11.27 3.59
C LYS A 141 -15.86 -10.23 2.53
N GLN A 142 -16.25 -9.02 2.93
CA GLN A 142 -16.55 -7.93 1.97
C GLN A 142 -15.31 -7.56 1.14
N PHE A 143 -14.15 -7.41 1.81
CA PHE A 143 -12.90 -7.15 1.10
C PHE A 143 -12.44 -8.32 0.22
N GLN A 144 -12.67 -9.56 0.64
CA GLN A 144 -12.38 -10.73 -0.20
C GLN A 144 -13.26 -10.74 -1.45
N SER A 145 -14.56 -10.48 -1.30
CA SER A 145 -15.52 -10.43 -2.41
C SER A 145 -15.11 -9.40 -3.46
N ILE A 146 -14.80 -8.16 -3.05
CA ILE A 146 -14.38 -7.13 -4.01
C ILE A 146 -13.01 -7.45 -4.62
N ALA A 147 -12.09 -8.01 -3.86
CA ALA A 147 -10.79 -8.40 -4.37
C ALA A 147 -10.91 -9.52 -5.42
N GLU A 148 -11.78 -10.51 -5.20
CA GLU A 148 -12.09 -11.56 -6.18
C GLU A 148 -12.67 -10.98 -7.47
N GLN A 149 -13.61 -10.03 -7.38
CA GLN A 149 -14.16 -9.33 -8.54
C GLN A 149 -13.11 -8.56 -9.35
N ARG A 150 -12.07 -8.05 -8.68
CA ARG A 150 -10.95 -7.33 -9.29
C ARG A 150 -9.78 -8.24 -9.68
N GLY A 151 -9.87 -9.56 -9.45
CA GLY A 151 -8.76 -10.49 -9.69
C GLY A 151 -7.55 -10.27 -8.77
N VAL A 152 -7.74 -9.61 -7.62
CA VAL A 152 -6.71 -9.30 -6.63
C VAL A 152 -6.68 -10.36 -5.53
N VAL A 153 -5.50 -10.90 -5.26
CA VAL A 153 -5.33 -11.90 -4.18
C VAL A 153 -4.91 -11.22 -2.88
N LEU A 154 -5.76 -11.20 -1.85
CA LEU A 154 -5.44 -10.62 -0.53
C LEU A 154 -4.62 -11.59 0.36
N LYS A 155 -3.50 -12.07 -0.16
CA LYS A 155 -2.54 -12.92 0.56
C LYS A 155 -1.13 -12.40 0.37
N TRP A 156 -0.34 -12.42 1.44
CA TRP A 156 1.07 -12.03 1.39
C TRP A 156 1.86 -13.04 0.55
N ASN A 157 2.59 -12.57 -0.46
CA ASN A 157 3.52 -13.38 -1.24
C ASN A 157 4.90 -13.45 -0.55
N ARG A 158 5.13 -14.51 0.24
CA ARG A 158 6.35 -14.67 1.02
C ARG A 158 7.35 -15.58 0.31
N LYS A 159 8.62 -15.22 0.39
CA LYS A 159 9.72 -16.11 -0.03
C LYS A 159 9.65 -17.43 0.75
N PRO A 160 9.69 -18.59 0.09
CA PRO A 160 9.76 -19.87 0.77
C PRO A 160 11.00 -19.90 1.67
N SER A 161 10.82 -20.37 2.92
CA SER A 161 11.95 -20.65 3.80
C SER A 161 12.82 -21.72 3.13
N LYS A 162 14.15 -21.50 3.08
CA LYS A 162 15.07 -22.58 2.69
C LYS A 162 14.85 -23.76 3.64
N PRO A 163 14.81 -25.01 3.15
CA PRO A 163 14.74 -26.17 4.03
C PRO A 163 15.90 -26.09 5.02
N LYS A 164 15.62 -26.32 6.30
CA LYS A 164 16.67 -26.47 7.31
C LYS A 164 17.49 -27.68 6.87
N LYS A 165 18.78 -27.46 6.55
CA LYS A 165 19.74 -28.54 6.34
C LYS A 165 19.95 -29.30 7.63
#